data_AF-A0A3L7P4L0-F1
#
_entry.id   AF-A0A3L7P4L0-F1
#
_cell.length_a   1.000
_cell.length_b   1.000
_cell.length_c   1.000
_cell.angle_alpha   90.00
_cell.angle_beta   90.00
_cell.angle_gamma   90.00
#
_symmetry.space_group_name_H-M   'P 1'
#
loop_
_entity.id
_entity.type
_entity.pdbx_description
1 polymer ?
#
loop_
_entity_poly.entity_id
_entity_poly.type
_entity_poly.pdbx_seq_one_letter_code
_entity_poly.pdbx_strand_id
1 'polypeptide(L)'
;MMIHGTRSEWGRPSCGITGVILTITLLTLGIYLMRVARWHLRDYPTLIGGGWDLGWVVLGASGLLGLQLPALLAQIHEKWRAVAVSHERPGLLGTAEFWQLAFLAYFFLVVGLILLELRARLGLTHLYNLRAAKMSRLLLRACLECGLRPHLDKGRLEFTSDSISPRYLERGPAFSQPLRLSLKAAPWMNYGQLRWSQWDHPARAVLEEAVFQVVGHHAPRNKTPGTLLLGVATGILLLSSGLSVVVTIMKLRGW
;
A
#
# COMPACT_ATOMS: atom_id res chain seq x y z
N MET A 1 -10.91 9.27 62.13
CA MET A 1 -10.14 8.27 61.36
C MET A 1 -9.89 8.88 59.98
N MET A 2 -8.74 9.53 59.80
CA MET A 2 -8.37 10.23 58.56
C MET A 2 -7.83 9.21 57.56
N ILE A 3 -8.58 8.93 56.50
CA ILE A 3 -8.09 8.16 55.36
C ILE A 3 -7.18 9.11 54.57
N HIS A 4 -5.87 8.95 54.72
CA HIS A 4 -4.92 9.59 53.81
C HIS A 4 -5.21 9.07 52.40
N GLY A 5 -5.87 9.89 51.59
CA GLY A 5 -6.08 9.64 50.17
C GLY A 5 -4.72 9.58 49.50
N THR A 6 -4.25 8.37 49.21
CA THR A 6 -3.13 8.13 48.30
C THR A 6 -3.47 8.79 46.98
N ARG A 7 -2.80 9.90 46.68
CA ARG A 7 -2.97 10.69 45.46
C ARG A 7 -2.75 9.75 44.28
N SER A 8 -3.85 9.35 43.69
CA SER A 8 -3.91 8.28 42.70
C SER A 8 -3.17 8.77 41.45
N GLU A 9 -2.02 8.20 41.13
CA GLU A 9 -1.15 8.52 39.98
C GLU A 9 -1.78 8.26 38.59
N TRP A 10 -3.10 8.11 38.53
CA TRP A 10 -3.91 7.74 37.37
C TRP A 10 -4.04 8.83 36.30
N GLY A 11 -3.25 9.90 36.41
CA GLY A 11 -3.33 11.07 35.52
C GLY A 11 -2.12 11.30 34.63
N ARG A 12 -1.05 10.52 34.74
CA ARG A 12 0.10 10.71 33.85
C ARG A 12 -0.19 10.01 32.52
N PRO A 13 -0.38 10.75 31.40
CA PRO A 13 -0.51 10.11 30.10
C PRO A 13 0.73 9.26 29.88
N SER A 14 0.55 7.98 29.57
CA SER A 14 1.61 7.01 29.32
C SER A 14 2.36 7.40 28.04
N CYS A 15 3.24 8.40 28.17
CA CYS A 15 4.04 9.00 27.09
C CYS A 15 4.83 7.92 26.32
N GLY A 16 5.20 6.84 27.02
CA GLY A 16 5.88 5.69 26.45
C GLY A 16 5.08 4.93 25.39
N ILE A 17 3.77 4.67 25.59
CA ILE A 17 2.98 3.84 24.65
C ILE A 17 2.77 4.58 23.33
N THR A 18 2.37 5.86 23.39
CA THR A 18 2.19 6.69 22.20
C THR A 18 3.51 6.82 21.41
N GLY A 19 4.63 7.00 22.11
CA GLY A 19 5.95 7.06 21.48
C GLY A 19 6.34 5.76 20.77
N VAL A 20 6.06 4.59 21.36
CA VAL A 20 6.29 3.28 20.74
C VAL A 20 5.43 3.10 19.48
N ILE A 21 4.15 3.44 19.55
CA ILE A 21 3.22 3.31 18.40
C ILE A 21 3.65 4.20 17.24
N LEU A 22 3.99 5.46 17.53
CA LEU A 22 4.49 6.39 16.52
C LEU A 22 5.78 5.88 15.89
N THR A 23 6.70 5.34 16.71
CA THR A 23 7.97 4.75 16.24
C THR A 23 7.70 3.62 15.25
N ILE A 24 6.84 2.67 15.61
CA ILE A 24 6.50 1.52 14.75
C ILE A 24 5.83 2.00 13.45
N THR A 25 4.91 2.95 13.54
CA THR A 25 4.21 3.51 12.37
C THR A 25 5.17 4.20 11.39
N LEU A 26 6.09 5.01 11.91
CA LEU A 26 7.13 5.65 11.10
C LEU A 26 8.08 4.60 10.50
N LEU A 27 8.44 3.56 11.26
CA LEU A 27 9.29 2.48 10.79
C LEU A 27 8.65 1.73 9.61
N THR A 28 7.38 1.32 9.72
CA THR A 28 6.69 0.62 8.62
C THR A 28 6.54 1.49 7.38
N LEU A 29 6.21 2.77 7.56
CA LEU A 29 6.13 3.74 6.48
C LEU A 29 7.51 3.96 5.80
N GLY A 30 8.58 4.09 6.58
CA GLY A 30 9.95 4.23 6.08
C GLY A 30 10.38 3.03 5.25
N ILE A 31 10.08 1.81 5.71
CA ILE A 31 10.37 0.55 4.98
C ILE A 31 9.59 0.52 3.65
N TYR A 32 8.31 0.89 3.67
CA TYR A 32 7.49 0.99 2.46
C TYR A 32 8.11 1.97 1.44
N LEU A 33 8.42 3.18 1.87
CA LEU A 33 9.00 4.20 0.97
C LEU A 33 10.38 3.79 0.45
N MET A 34 11.21 3.16 1.28
CA MET A 34 12.50 2.62 0.85
C MET A 34 12.34 1.54 -0.23
N ARG A 35 11.30 0.70 -0.11
CA ARG A 35 10.98 -0.32 -1.11
C ARG A 35 10.57 0.31 -2.45
N VAL A 36 9.68 1.31 -2.42
CA VAL A 36 9.26 2.05 -3.61
C VAL A 36 10.43 2.80 -4.24
N ALA A 37 11.27 3.45 -3.42
CA ALA A 37 12.49 4.11 -3.87
C ALA A 37 13.41 3.13 -4.61
N ARG A 38 13.60 1.92 -4.06
CA ARG A 38 14.41 0.88 -4.70
C ARG A 38 13.88 0.48 -6.08
N TRP A 39 12.56 0.46 -6.30
CA TRP A 39 12.01 0.21 -7.64
C TRP A 39 12.31 1.34 -8.63
N HIS A 40 12.26 2.59 -8.17
CA HIS A 40 12.63 3.75 -9.00
C HIS A 40 14.14 3.89 -9.25
N LEU A 41 14.99 3.33 -8.39
CA LEU A 41 16.44 3.42 -8.51
C LEU A 41 17.08 2.32 -9.35
N ARG A 42 16.33 1.28 -9.74
CA ARG A 42 16.82 0.21 -10.61
C ARG A 42 17.28 0.77 -11.96
N ASP A 43 18.19 0.07 -12.62
CA ASP A 43 18.67 0.41 -13.97
C ASP A 43 17.81 -0.18 -15.08
N TYR A 44 16.71 -0.83 -14.72
CA TYR A 44 15.74 -1.39 -15.65
C TYR A 44 14.33 -1.08 -15.14
N PRO A 45 13.35 -0.90 -16.04
CA PRO A 45 11.98 -0.70 -15.64
C PRO A 45 11.44 -1.97 -14.97
N THR A 46 10.58 -1.80 -13.97
CA THR A 46 10.04 -2.92 -13.18
C THR A 46 8.52 -2.97 -13.35
N LEU A 47 8.03 -4.15 -13.71
CA LEU A 47 6.60 -4.48 -13.68
C LEU A 47 6.25 -5.08 -12.32
N ILE A 48 5.17 -4.59 -11.71
CA ILE A 48 4.68 -5.06 -10.42
C ILE A 48 3.17 -5.21 -10.50
N GLY A 49 2.66 -6.38 -10.15
CA GLY A 49 1.20 -6.59 -10.05
C GLY A 49 0.60 -5.71 -8.96
N GLY A 50 -0.60 -5.17 -9.20
CA GLY A 50 -1.27 -4.24 -8.26
C GLY A 50 -1.53 -4.83 -6.87
N GLY A 51 -1.72 -6.15 -6.78
CA GLY A 51 -1.84 -6.84 -5.49
C GLY A 51 -0.56 -6.80 -4.65
N TRP A 52 0.62 -6.91 -5.29
CA TRP A 52 1.90 -6.80 -4.60
C TRP A 52 2.14 -5.38 -4.09
N ASP A 53 1.83 -4.35 -4.90
CA ASP A 53 1.91 -2.96 -4.48
C ASP A 53 1.01 -2.67 -3.27
N LEU A 54 -0.24 -3.18 -3.29
CA LEU A 54 -1.14 -3.06 -2.14
C LEU A 54 -0.57 -3.73 -0.89
N GLY A 55 0.06 -4.91 -1.00
CA GLY A 55 0.67 -5.58 0.15
C GLY A 55 1.71 -4.70 0.86
N TRP A 56 2.51 -3.96 0.08
CA TRP A 56 3.47 -3.00 0.61
C TRP A 56 2.80 -1.77 1.24
N VAL A 57 1.72 -1.26 0.63
CA VAL A 57 0.91 -0.16 1.20
C VAL A 57 0.28 -0.57 2.53
N VAL A 58 -0.31 -1.76 2.59
CA VAL A 58 -0.91 -2.33 3.81
C VAL A 58 0.16 -2.51 4.88
N LEU A 59 1.35 -3.01 4.52
CA LEU A 59 2.47 -3.09 5.45
C LEU A 59 2.86 -1.71 5.98
N GLY A 60 2.99 -0.71 5.11
CA GLY A 60 3.31 0.67 5.51
C GLY A 60 2.25 1.27 6.44
N ALA A 61 0.98 1.01 6.15
CA ALA A 61 -0.17 1.48 6.93
C ALA A 61 -0.46 0.65 8.18
N SER A 62 0.11 -0.56 8.30
CA SER A 62 -0.19 -1.50 9.39
C SER A 62 0.14 -0.95 10.78
N GLY A 63 1.21 -0.16 10.92
CA GLY A 63 1.49 0.51 12.20
C GLY A 63 0.40 1.50 12.59
N LEU A 64 -0.16 2.24 11.63
CA LEU A 64 -1.24 3.20 11.89
C LEU A 64 -2.57 2.48 12.16
N LEU A 65 -2.92 1.50 11.33
CA LEU A 65 -4.18 0.75 11.44
C LEU A 65 -4.19 -0.18 12.66
N GLY A 66 -3.10 -0.91 12.88
CA GLY A 66 -3.01 -1.94 13.91
C GLY A 66 -2.73 -1.40 15.32
N LEU A 67 -2.13 -0.20 15.44
CA LEU A 67 -1.68 0.30 16.74
C LEU A 67 -2.26 1.67 17.10
N GLN A 68 -2.21 2.66 16.20
CA GLN A 68 -2.63 4.03 16.51
C GLN A 68 -4.15 4.14 16.72
N LEU A 69 -4.95 3.53 15.85
CA LEU A 69 -6.41 3.55 16.01
C LEU A 69 -6.85 2.79 17.27
N PRO A 70 -6.35 1.57 17.54
CA PRO A 70 -6.69 0.87 18.77
C PRO A 70 -6.31 1.60 20.05
N ALA A 71 -5.15 2.26 20.07
CA ALA A 71 -4.76 3.08 21.21
C ALA A 71 -5.68 4.30 21.40
N LEU A 72 -6.13 4.94 20.31
CA LEU A 72 -7.12 6.02 20.39
C LEU A 72 -8.47 5.51 20.94
N LEU A 73 -8.93 4.34 20.49
CA LEU A 73 -10.14 3.70 21.02
C LEU A 73 -9.99 3.36 22.52
N ALA A 74 -8.83 2.84 22.92
CA ALA A 74 -8.54 2.54 24.32
C ALA A 74 -8.51 3.80 25.20
N GLN A 75 -7.95 4.91 24.71
CA GLN A 75 -7.98 6.20 25.43
C GLN A 75 -9.40 6.74 25.60
N ILE A 76 -10.26 6.56 24.59
CA ILE A 76 -11.68 6.93 24.70
C ILE A 76 -12.36 6.04 25.75
N HIS A 77 -12.12 4.73 25.72
CA HIS A 77 -12.65 3.79 26.71
C HIS A 77 -12.21 4.14 28.15
N GLU A 78 -10.94 4.49 28.37
CA GLU A 78 -10.42 4.84 29.70
C GLU A 78 -11.08 6.11 30.26
N LYS A 79 -11.32 7.12 29.42
CA LYS A 79 -12.10 8.32 29.79
C LYS A 79 -13.53 7.95 30.20
N TRP A 80 -14.18 7.05 29.46
CA TRP A 80 -15.50 6.56 29.82
C TRP A 80 -15.51 5.74 31.11
N ARG A 81 -14.46 4.96 31.35
CA ARG A 81 -14.27 4.22 32.61
C ARG A 81 -14.11 5.15 33.81
N ALA A 82 -13.33 6.22 33.66
CA ALA A 82 -13.18 7.23 34.70
C ALA A 82 -14.51 7.92 35.04
N VAL A 83 -15.36 8.17 34.03
CA VAL A 83 -16.74 8.65 34.23
C VAL A 83 -17.62 7.56 34.88
N ALA A 84 -17.50 6.29 34.51
CA ALA A 84 -18.29 5.23 35.15
C ALA A 84 -17.91 4.98 36.64
N VAL A 85 -16.65 5.27 37.02
CA VAL A 85 -16.19 5.16 38.42
C VAL A 85 -16.78 6.25 39.31
N SER A 86 -17.33 7.35 38.76
CA SER A 86 -18.04 8.38 39.54
C SER A 86 -19.40 7.94 40.10
N HIS A 87 -19.68 6.63 40.15
CA HIS A 87 -20.94 6.00 40.55
C HIS A 87 -22.14 6.24 39.63
N GLU A 88 -21.93 6.84 38.46
CA GLU A 88 -22.92 6.79 37.39
C GLU A 88 -22.95 5.39 36.78
N ARG A 89 -24.15 4.83 36.59
CA ARG A 89 -24.29 3.53 35.92
C ARG A 89 -23.65 3.63 34.54
N PRO A 90 -22.65 2.79 34.20
CA PRO A 90 -22.03 2.84 32.89
C PRO A 90 -23.12 2.63 31.85
N GLY A 91 -23.27 3.59 30.94
CA GLY A 91 -24.09 3.40 29.75
C GLY A 91 -23.56 2.24 28.90
N LEU A 92 -24.28 1.88 27.85
CA LEU A 92 -23.90 0.80 26.91
C LEU A 92 -22.44 0.94 26.40
N LEU A 93 -21.95 2.17 26.21
CA LEU A 93 -20.59 2.47 25.76
C LEU A 93 -19.50 2.27 26.82
N GLY A 94 -19.87 2.05 28.08
CA GLY A 94 -18.94 1.84 29.20
C GLY A 94 -18.65 0.38 29.50
N THR A 95 -19.28 -0.56 28.79
CA THR A 95 -19.11 -2.01 29.03
C THR A 95 -17.93 -2.58 28.25
N ALA A 96 -17.23 -3.56 28.83
CA ALA A 96 -16.08 -4.18 28.17
C ALA A 96 -16.49 -4.94 26.90
N GLU A 97 -17.68 -5.55 26.93
CA GLU A 97 -18.30 -6.28 25.83
C GLU A 97 -18.52 -5.37 24.63
N PHE A 98 -19.00 -4.14 24.84
CA PHE A 98 -19.18 -3.16 23.76
C PHE A 98 -17.85 -2.86 23.07
N TRP A 99 -16.79 -2.61 23.83
CA TRP A 99 -15.48 -2.29 23.26
C TRP A 99 -14.85 -3.47 22.54
N GLN A 100 -14.99 -4.70 23.08
CA GLN A 100 -14.57 -5.91 22.37
C GLN A 100 -15.28 -6.06 21.03
N LEU A 101 -16.60 -5.84 21.01
CA LEU A 101 -17.39 -5.87 19.78
C LEU A 101 -16.97 -4.75 18.81
N ALA A 102 -16.69 -3.54 19.31
CA ALA A 102 -16.21 -2.42 18.50
C ALA A 102 -14.83 -2.71 17.88
N PHE A 103 -13.91 -3.30 18.64
CA PHE A 103 -12.62 -3.75 18.14
C PHE A 103 -12.75 -4.84 17.07
N LEU A 104 -13.63 -5.81 17.30
CA LEU A 104 -13.89 -6.89 16.35
C LEU A 104 -14.51 -6.35 15.05
N ALA A 105 -15.50 -5.47 15.16
CA ALA A 105 -16.12 -4.79 14.02
C ALA A 105 -15.10 -3.96 13.24
N TYR A 106 -14.23 -3.22 13.95
CA TYR A 106 -13.13 -2.47 13.34
C TYR A 106 -12.17 -3.38 12.57
N PHE A 107 -11.75 -4.50 13.17
CA PHE A 107 -10.86 -5.46 12.52
C PHE A 107 -11.47 -6.00 11.22
N PHE A 108 -12.72 -6.47 11.26
CA PHE A 108 -13.39 -6.97 10.05
C PHE A 108 -13.62 -5.88 9.01
N LEU A 109 -13.89 -4.64 9.43
CA LEU A 109 -14.00 -3.50 8.52
C LEU A 109 -12.67 -3.26 7.79
N VAL A 110 -11.54 -3.20 8.51
CA VAL A 110 -10.21 -3.00 7.92
C VAL A 110 -9.86 -4.15 6.97
N VAL A 111 -10.05 -5.40 7.40
CA VAL A 111 -9.80 -6.58 6.55
C VAL A 111 -10.68 -6.56 5.31
N GLY A 112 -11.98 -6.26 5.46
CA GLY A 112 -12.92 -6.14 4.36
C GLY A 112 -12.50 -5.07 3.34
N LEU A 113 -12.10 -3.88 3.81
CA LEU A 113 -11.58 -2.82 2.95
C LEU A 113 -10.31 -3.24 2.22
N ILE A 114 -9.37 -3.93 2.89
CA ILE A 114 -8.15 -4.46 2.26
C ILE A 114 -8.50 -5.48 1.18
N LEU A 115 -9.43 -6.40 1.43
CA LEU A 115 -9.85 -7.40 0.44
C LEU A 115 -10.56 -6.76 -0.76
N LEU A 116 -11.40 -5.75 -0.54
CA LEU A 116 -12.06 -4.99 -1.59
C LEU A 116 -11.04 -4.23 -2.46
N GLU A 117 -10.08 -3.53 -1.83
CA GLU A 117 -8.99 -2.86 -2.52
C GLU A 117 -8.09 -3.85 -3.28
N LEU A 118 -7.80 -5.00 -2.69
CA LEU A 118 -7.02 -6.06 -3.34
C LEU A 118 -7.72 -6.49 -4.62
N ARG A 119 -9.01 -6.82 -4.52
CA ARG A 119 -9.84 -7.20 -5.68
C ARG A 119 -9.86 -6.11 -6.75
N ALA A 120 -9.99 -4.85 -6.36
CA ALA A 120 -9.94 -3.71 -7.29
C ALA A 120 -8.56 -3.57 -7.98
N ARG A 121 -7.49 -4.00 -7.31
CA ARG A 121 -6.10 -3.92 -7.79
C ARG A 121 -5.58 -5.18 -8.49
N LEU A 122 -6.30 -6.31 -8.43
CA LEU A 122 -5.91 -7.51 -9.16
C LEU A 122 -5.82 -7.24 -10.66
N GLY A 123 -6.69 -6.41 -11.22
CA GLY A 123 -6.67 -6.00 -12.62
C GLY A 123 -5.69 -4.87 -12.95
N LEU A 124 -4.74 -4.56 -12.08
CA LEU A 124 -3.75 -3.50 -12.28
C LEU A 124 -2.34 -4.09 -12.38
N THR A 125 -1.52 -3.49 -13.24
CA THR A 125 -0.07 -3.72 -13.31
C THR A 125 0.65 -2.39 -13.37
N HIS A 126 1.60 -2.20 -12.49
CA HIS A 126 2.37 -0.97 -12.35
C HIS A 126 3.70 -1.09 -13.08
N LEU A 127 4.04 -0.08 -13.86
CA LEU A 127 5.33 0.06 -14.53
C LEU A 127 6.08 1.20 -13.86
N TYR A 128 7.16 0.86 -13.17
CA TYR A 128 8.06 1.83 -12.59
C TYR A 128 9.22 2.10 -13.53
N ASN A 129 9.69 3.34 -13.48
CA ASN A 129 10.95 3.75 -14.09
C ASN A 129 10.93 3.73 -15.62
N LEU A 130 9.77 4.01 -16.21
CA LEU A 130 9.59 4.14 -17.65
C LEU A 130 9.06 5.53 -18.01
N ARG A 131 9.70 6.21 -18.97
CA ARG A 131 9.22 7.52 -19.43
C ARG A 131 7.82 7.37 -20.03
N ALA A 132 6.86 8.12 -19.49
CA ALA A 132 5.47 8.15 -19.94
C ALA A 132 5.34 8.28 -21.47
N ALA A 133 6.14 9.16 -22.08
CA ALA A 133 6.14 9.41 -23.52
C ALA A 133 6.55 8.20 -24.38
N LYS A 134 7.33 7.25 -23.84
CA LYS A 134 7.76 6.03 -24.55
C LYS A 134 6.82 4.85 -24.30
N MET A 135 6.04 4.90 -23.24
CA MET A 135 5.30 3.76 -22.73
C MET A 135 4.24 3.24 -23.71
N SER A 136 3.47 4.13 -24.36
CA SER A 136 2.49 3.72 -25.36
C SER A 136 3.14 3.02 -26.57
N ARG A 137 4.28 3.53 -27.05
CA ARG A 137 5.02 2.94 -28.18
C ARG A 137 5.60 1.58 -27.83
N LEU A 138 6.18 1.44 -26.63
CA LEU A 138 6.76 0.17 -26.17
C LEU A 138 5.67 -0.87 -25.90
N LEU A 139 4.53 -0.45 -25.34
CA LEU A 139 3.38 -1.33 -25.15
C LEU A 139 2.84 -1.82 -26.49
N LEU A 140 2.67 -0.93 -27.47
CA LEU A 140 2.25 -1.29 -28.82
C LEU A 140 3.23 -2.28 -29.46
N ARG A 141 4.54 -2.02 -29.34
CA ARG A 141 5.58 -2.93 -29.84
C ARG A 141 5.51 -4.30 -29.18
N ALA A 142 5.35 -4.36 -27.86
CA ALA A 142 5.20 -5.62 -27.13
C ALA A 142 3.94 -6.39 -27.59
N CYS A 143 2.83 -5.70 -27.83
CA CYS A 143 1.63 -6.32 -28.39
C CYS A 143 1.92 -6.95 -29.76
N LEU A 144 2.57 -6.20 -30.66
CA LEU A 144 2.91 -6.68 -32.01
C LEU A 144 3.89 -7.87 -31.97
N GLU A 145 4.87 -7.85 -31.07
CA GLU A 145 5.83 -8.96 -30.87
C GLU A 145 5.14 -10.22 -30.28
N CYS A 146 4.11 -10.05 -29.45
CA CYS A 146 3.22 -11.13 -29.04
C CYS A 146 2.31 -11.65 -30.16
N GLY A 147 2.25 -10.97 -31.30
CA GLY A 147 1.30 -11.30 -32.36
C GLY A 147 -0.13 -10.83 -32.05
N LEU A 148 -0.30 -9.84 -31.17
CA LEU A 148 -1.57 -9.17 -30.88
C LEU A 148 -1.63 -7.86 -31.69
N ARG A 149 -2.76 -7.62 -32.37
CA ARG A 149 -2.98 -6.40 -33.17
C ARG A 149 -3.98 -5.48 -32.47
N PRO A 150 -3.56 -4.67 -31.48
CA PRO A 150 -4.50 -3.85 -30.73
C PRO A 150 -5.17 -2.81 -31.62
N HIS A 151 -6.48 -2.64 -31.43
CA HIS A 151 -7.20 -1.47 -31.91
C HIS A 151 -7.09 -0.37 -30.86
N LEU A 152 -6.71 0.84 -31.28
CA LEU A 152 -6.62 1.98 -30.36
C LEU A 152 -7.96 2.73 -30.39
N ASP A 153 -8.76 2.58 -29.33
CA ASP A 153 -10.00 3.34 -29.13
C ASP A 153 -9.87 4.27 -27.91
N LYS A 154 -10.00 5.59 -28.13
CA LYS A 154 -9.99 6.62 -27.06
C LYS A 154 -8.84 6.48 -26.04
N GLY A 155 -7.65 6.11 -26.51
CA GLY A 155 -6.46 5.91 -25.65
C GLY A 155 -6.44 4.58 -24.88
N ARG A 156 -7.33 3.64 -25.22
CA ARG A 156 -7.35 2.27 -24.74
C ARG A 156 -6.96 1.34 -25.88
N LEU A 157 -6.22 0.29 -25.56
CA LEU A 157 -5.90 -0.79 -26.49
C LEU A 157 -6.96 -1.87 -26.29
N GLU A 158 -7.74 -2.14 -27.33
CA GLU A 158 -8.72 -3.22 -27.36
C GLU A 158 -8.21 -4.37 -28.23
N PHE A 159 -8.36 -5.60 -27.74
CA PHE A 159 -7.99 -6.83 -28.43
C PHE A 159 -9.24 -7.69 -28.57
N THR A 160 -9.61 -7.98 -29.82
CA THR A 160 -10.68 -8.91 -30.19
C THR A 160 -10.10 -10.26 -30.60
N SER A 161 -10.92 -11.31 -30.69
CA SER A 161 -10.50 -12.63 -31.22
C SER A 161 -9.80 -12.51 -32.58
N ASP A 162 -10.29 -11.61 -33.42
CA ASP A 162 -9.82 -11.43 -34.79
C ASP A 162 -8.46 -10.70 -34.85
N SER A 163 -8.05 -10.10 -33.72
CA SER A 163 -6.76 -9.43 -33.57
C SER A 163 -5.61 -10.37 -33.20
N ILE A 164 -5.91 -11.66 -33.02
CA ILE A 164 -4.94 -12.69 -32.64
C ILE A 164 -4.26 -13.24 -33.90
N SER A 165 -2.95 -13.05 -34.02
CA SER A 165 -2.18 -13.71 -35.07
C SER A 165 -1.90 -15.18 -34.73
N PRO A 166 -1.64 -16.03 -35.74
CA PRO A 166 -1.26 -17.44 -35.52
C PRO A 166 -0.07 -17.60 -34.56
N ARG A 167 0.88 -16.66 -34.57
CA ARG A 167 2.05 -16.66 -33.66
C ARG A 167 1.68 -16.55 -32.18
N TYR A 168 0.58 -15.88 -31.86
CA TYR A 168 0.10 -15.82 -30.49
C TYR A 168 -0.44 -17.19 -30.04
N LEU A 169 -1.19 -17.88 -30.91
CA LEU A 169 -1.79 -19.18 -30.61
C LEU A 169 -0.74 -20.27 -30.35
N GLU A 170 0.47 -20.13 -30.90
CA GLU A 170 1.62 -21.00 -30.60
C GLU A 170 2.14 -20.83 -29.16
N ARG A 171 1.91 -19.67 -28.53
CA ARG A 171 2.49 -19.30 -27.22
C ARG A 171 1.47 -19.12 -26.10
N GLY A 172 0.23 -18.83 -26.44
CA GLY A 172 -0.81 -18.44 -25.49
C GLY A 172 -2.12 -19.18 -25.76
N PRO A 173 -2.97 -19.33 -24.72
CA PRO A 173 -4.26 -19.97 -24.90
C PRO A 173 -5.19 -19.07 -25.72
N ALA A 174 -6.05 -19.71 -26.52
CA ALA A 174 -7.14 -19.04 -27.20
C ALA A 174 -8.10 -18.43 -26.18
N PHE A 175 -8.69 -17.28 -26.52
CA PHE A 175 -9.67 -16.60 -25.70
C PHE A 175 -10.81 -16.07 -26.56
N SER A 176 -12.04 -16.20 -26.07
CA SER A 176 -13.26 -15.75 -26.76
C SER A 176 -13.73 -14.37 -26.33
N GLN A 177 -13.33 -13.92 -25.14
CA GLN A 177 -13.75 -12.64 -24.59
C GLN A 177 -12.77 -11.54 -24.99
N PRO A 178 -13.25 -10.34 -25.36
CA PRO A 178 -12.37 -9.23 -25.72
C PRO A 178 -11.57 -8.76 -24.50
N LEU A 179 -10.26 -8.61 -24.69
CA LEU A 179 -9.37 -8.03 -23.69
C LEU A 179 -9.28 -6.54 -23.93
N ARG A 180 -9.51 -5.73 -22.88
CA ARG A 180 -9.28 -4.29 -22.92
C ARG A 180 -8.13 -3.94 -21.98
N LEU A 181 -7.19 -3.16 -22.50
CA LEU A 181 -6.03 -2.68 -21.78
C LEU A 181 -6.00 -1.15 -21.85
N SER A 182 -6.17 -0.48 -20.72
CA SER A 182 -6.00 0.97 -20.65
C SER A 182 -4.66 1.32 -20.01
N LEU A 183 -3.95 2.27 -20.61
CA LEU A 183 -2.70 2.79 -20.09
C LEU A 183 -2.94 4.16 -19.46
N LYS A 184 -2.62 4.30 -18.17
CA LYS A 184 -2.55 5.59 -17.48
C LYS A 184 -1.10 5.90 -17.14
N ALA A 185 -0.60 7.03 -17.61
CA ALA A 185 0.78 7.45 -17.37
C ALA A 185 0.83 8.62 -16.38
N ALA A 186 1.82 8.62 -15.49
CA ALA A 186 2.16 9.75 -14.62
C ALA A 186 3.58 10.24 -14.98
N PRO A 187 3.70 11.27 -15.84
CA PRO A 187 5.00 11.72 -16.37
C PRO A 187 5.99 12.11 -15.28
N TRP A 188 5.53 12.77 -14.22
CA TRP A 188 6.37 13.28 -13.14
C TRP A 188 7.06 12.18 -12.31
N MET A 189 6.52 10.96 -12.30
CA MET A 189 7.11 9.80 -11.60
C MET A 189 7.86 8.83 -12.51
N ASN A 190 7.83 9.01 -13.84
CA ASN A 190 8.16 7.93 -14.79
C ASN A 190 7.41 6.63 -14.44
N TYR A 191 6.11 6.78 -14.15
CA TYR A 191 5.25 5.71 -13.71
C TYR A 191 4.13 5.49 -14.73
N GLY A 192 3.77 4.22 -14.90
CA GLY A 192 2.64 3.78 -15.68
C GLY A 192 1.78 2.80 -14.93
N GLN A 193 0.50 2.80 -15.28
CA GLN A 193 -0.47 1.85 -14.79
C GLN A 193 -1.19 1.25 -15.98
N LEU A 194 -1.03 -0.06 -16.14
CA LEU A 194 -1.87 -0.88 -17.01
C LEU A 194 -3.09 -1.32 -16.21
N ARG A 195 -4.26 -1.14 -16.79
CA ARG A 195 -5.52 -1.65 -16.24
C ARG A 195 -6.14 -2.62 -17.24
N TRP A 196 -6.29 -3.84 -16.78
CA TRP A 196 -6.90 -4.96 -17.49
C TRP A 196 -8.41 -4.97 -17.25
N SER A 197 -9.20 -5.28 -18.28
CA SER A 197 -10.64 -5.52 -18.12
C SER A 197 -10.91 -6.71 -17.20
N GLN A 198 -10.05 -7.73 -17.24
CA GLN A 198 -10.13 -8.96 -16.47
C GLN A 198 -8.75 -9.31 -15.93
N TRP A 199 -8.67 -9.60 -14.63
CA TRP A 199 -7.40 -9.79 -13.95
C TRP A 199 -6.79 -11.17 -14.20
N ASP A 200 -7.64 -12.16 -14.45
CA ASP A 200 -7.38 -13.57 -14.70
C ASP A 200 -7.34 -13.91 -16.21
N HIS A 201 -7.39 -12.89 -17.08
CA HIS A 201 -7.34 -13.10 -18.52
C HIS A 201 -6.03 -13.79 -18.91
N PRO A 202 -6.05 -14.89 -19.67
CA PRO A 202 -4.86 -15.71 -19.82
C PRO A 202 -3.78 -15.07 -20.73
N ALA A 203 -4.18 -14.15 -21.62
CA ALA A 203 -3.24 -13.34 -22.41
C ALA A 203 -2.42 -12.36 -21.55
N ARG A 204 -2.84 -12.09 -20.30
CA ARG A 204 -2.18 -11.13 -19.42
C ARG A 204 -0.73 -11.53 -19.16
N ALA A 205 -0.48 -12.78 -18.75
CA ALA A 205 0.86 -13.24 -18.41
C ALA A 205 1.81 -13.16 -19.62
N VAL A 206 1.31 -13.55 -20.81
CA VAL A 206 2.07 -13.49 -22.06
C VAL A 206 2.41 -12.04 -22.43
N LEU A 207 1.46 -11.12 -22.28
CA LEU A 207 1.67 -9.71 -22.59
C LEU A 207 2.55 -9.01 -21.55
N GLU A 208 2.39 -9.31 -20.26
CA GLU A 208 3.27 -8.78 -19.21
C GLU A 208 4.72 -9.21 -19.42
N GLU A 209 4.94 -10.46 -19.81
CA GLU A 209 6.29 -10.96 -20.15
C GLU A 209 6.85 -10.25 -21.37
N ALA A 210 6.09 -10.10 -22.46
CA ALA A 210 6.58 -9.38 -23.63
C ALA A 210 6.83 -7.90 -23.37
N VAL A 211 5.99 -7.26 -22.55
CA VAL A 211 6.23 -5.89 -22.10
C VAL A 211 7.52 -5.86 -21.27
N PHE A 212 7.73 -6.80 -20.36
CA PHE A 212 8.98 -6.90 -19.59
C PHE A 212 10.20 -7.05 -20.50
N GLN A 213 10.14 -7.90 -21.52
CA GLN A 213 11.22 -8.09 -22.48
C GLN A 213 11.50 -6.82 -23.30
N VAL A 214 10.49 -6.21 -23.92
CA VAL A 214 10.64 -4.99 -24.72
C VAL A 214 11.15 -3.82 -23.87
N VAL A 215 10.61 -3.69 -22.66
CA VAL A 215 10.91 -2.57 -21.76
C VAL A 215 12.25 -2.76 -21.05
N GLY A 216 12.65 -4.00 -20.72
CA GLY A 216 13.90 -4.30 -20.00
C GLY A 216 15.16 -3.80 -20.71
N HIS A 217 15.11 -3.68 -22.04
CA HIS A 217 16.19 -3.15 -22.86
C HIS A 217 16.30 -1.61 -22.80
N HIS A 218 15.38 -0.92 -22.15
CA HIS A 218 15.32 0.53 -22.10
C HIS A 218 15.78 1.04 -20.74
N ALA A 219 17.06 1.46 -20.67
CA ALA A 219 17.62 2.03 -19.46
C ALA A 219 16.87 3.31 -19.02
N PRO A 220 16.57 3.45 -17.73
CA PRO A 220 15.97 4.63 -17.15
C PRO A 220 16.97 5.78 -17.12
N ARG A 221 16.51 6.97 -17.51
CA ARG A 221 17.36 8.16 -17.62
C ARG A 221 17.14 9.16 -16.48
N ASN A 222 16.16 8.93 -15.60
CA ASN A 222 15.82 9.86 -14.53
C ASN A 222 15.57 9.11 -13.20
N LYS A 223 16.59 9.13 -12.34
CA LYS A 223 16.57 8.54 -10.99
C LYS A 223 16.03 9.50 -9.92
N THR A 224 15.72 10.75 -10.27
CA THR A 224 15.33 11.81 -9.32
C THR A 224 14.17 11.40 -8.41
N PRO A 225 13.05 10.81 -8.90
CA PRO A 225 11.97 10.38 -8.00
C PRO A 225 12.44 9.33 -6.99
N GLY A 226 13.28 8.38 -7.42
CA GLY A 226 13.84 7.36 -6.55
C GLY A 226 14.76 7.93 -5.48
N THR A 227 15.62 8.89 -5.83
CA THR A 227 16.51 9.56 -4.89
C THR A 227 15.71 10.39 -3.86
N LEU A 228 14.67 11.11 -4.31
CA LEU A 228 13.80 11.86 -3.41
C LEU A 228 13.08 10.94 -2.43
N LEU A 229 12.46 9.86 -2.92
CA LEU A 229 11.80 8.87 -2.07
C LEU A 229 12.76 8.20 -1.09
N LEU A 230 13.99 7.90 -1.52
CA LEU A 230 15.02 7.33 -0.65
C LEU A 230 15.42 8.32 0.46
N GLY A 231 15.58 9.60 0.12
CA GLY A 231 15.86 10.66 1.10
C GLY A 231 14.76 10.79 2.14
N VAL A 232 13.49 10.83 1.70
CA VAL A 232 12.33 10.87 2.60
C VAL A 232 12.25 9.62 3.48
N ALA A 233 12.42 8.43 2.90
CA ALA A 233 12.43 7.18 3.64
C ALA A 233 13.52 7.17 4.71
N THR A 234 14.74 7.60 4.36
CA THR A 234 15.87 7.69 5.29
C THR A 234 15.57 8.66 6.42
N GLY A 235 15.03 9.86 6.11
CA GLY A 235 14.63 10.83 7.13
C GLY A 235 13.59 10.29 8.11
N ILE A 236 12.58 9.57 7.61
CA ILE A 236 11.55 8.93 8.44
C ILE A 236 12.14 7.84 9.34
N LEU A 237 13.06 7.01 8.82
CA LEU A 237 13.72 5.97 9.60
C LEU A 237 14.65 6.53 10.69
N LEU A 238 15.37 7.61 10.39
CA LEU A 238 16.18 8.34 11.37
C LEU A 238 15.31 8.96 12.46
N LEU A 239 14.19 9.59 12.09
CA LEU A 239 13.22 10.15 13.03
C LEU A 239 12.63 9.07 13.94
N SER A 240 12.23 7.93 13.37
CA SER A 240 11.74 6.76 14.12
C SER A 240 12.78 6.25 15.12
N SER A 241 14.04 6.12 14.68
CA SER A 241 15.15 5.68 15.54
C SER A 241 15.41 6.67 16.68
N GLY A 242 15.41 7.98 16.40
CA GLY A 242 15.56 9.02 17.41
C GLY A 242 14.44 9.01 18.45
N LEU A 243 13.19 8.88 18.01
CA LEU A 243 12.03 8.72 18.90
C LEU A 243 12.16 7.49 19.82
N SER A 244 12.62 6.36 19.28
CA SER A 244 12.85 5.14 20.07
C SER A 244 13.88 5.34 21.19
N VAL A 245 14.99 6.05 20.89
CA VAL A 245 16.02 6.38 21.89
C VAL A 245 15.44 7.29 22.98
N VAL A 246 14.69 8.32 22.61
CA VAL A 246 14.05 9.25 23.57
C VAL A 246 13.09 8.48 24.50
N VAL A 247 12.22 7.65 23.94
CA VAL A 247 11.28 6.81 24.73
C VAL A 247 12.03 5.89 25.70
N THR A 248 13.15 5.31 25.24
CA THR A 248 13.98 4.42 26.08
C THR A 248 14.64 5.19 27.23
N ILE A 249 15.19 6.39 26.96
CA ILE A 249 15.79 7.24 27.99
C ILE A 249 14.75 7.68 29.02
N MET A 250 13.56 8.08 28.58
CA MET A 250 12.46 8.45 29.48
C MET A 250 12.11 7.27 30.41
N LYS A 251 11.97 6.07 29.85
CA LYS A 251 11.69 4.85 30.62
C LYS A 251 12.80 4.53 31.64
N LEU A 252 14.07 4.67 31.26
CA LEU A 252 15.20 4.44 32.16
C LEU A 252 15.29 5.47 33.30
N ARG A 253 14.85 6.70 33.06
CA ARG A 253 14.83 7.77 34.07
C ARG A 253 13.62 7.70 35.00
N GLY A 254 12.68 6.78 34.78
CA GLY A 254 11.44 6.67 35.55
C GLY A 254 10.43 7.79 35.27
N TRP A 255 10.44 8.33 34.04
CA TRP A 255 9.52 9.38 33.59
C TRP A 255 8.24 8.80 32.98
#